data_AF-A0A7K0FHR3-F1
#
_entry.id   AF-A0A7K0FHR3-F1
#
_cell.length_a   1.000
_cell.length_b   1.000
_cell.length_c   1.000
_cell.angle_alpha   90.00
_cell.angle_beta   90.00
_cell.angle_gamma   90.00
#
_symmetry.space_group_name_H-M   'P 1'
#
loop_
_entity.id
_entity.type
_entity.pdbx_description
1 polymer ?
#
loop_
_entity_poly.entity_id
_entity_poly.type
_entity_poly.pdbx_seq_one_letter_code
_entity_poly.pdbx_strand_id
1 'polypeptide(L)' 'MSGPLVADYVFAKSYKLKSLQEVEDYVRENKYLPEIPSAYEIEKNGLMLAEMNMNLLKKVAELKK' A
#
# COMPACT_ATOMS: atom_id res chain seq x y z
N MET A 1 -0.43 27.12 4.29
CA MET A 1 0.30 26.05 3.59
C MET A 1 -0.18 24.71 4.13
N SER A 2 -1.13 24.05 3.45
CA SER A 2 -1.64 22.76 3.91
C SER A 2 -2.14 21.94 2.73
N GLY A 3 -1.25 21.64 1.79
CA GLY A 3 -1.46 20.53 0.87
C GLY A 3 -0.33 19.55 1.12
N PRO A 4 -0.62 18.40 1.74
CA PRO A 4 0.12 17.23 1.30
C PRO A 4 -0.75 15.96 1.27
N LEU A 5 -0.21 14.91 0.63
CA LEU A 5 -0.45 13.49 0.93
C LEU A 5 -1.48 12.71 0.10
N VAL A 6 -1.64 12.96 -1.20
CA VAL A 6 -2.21 11.93 -2.09
C VAL A 6 -1.06 11.09 -2.66
N ALA A 7 -1.29 9.84 -3.04
CA ALA A 7 -0.27 8.89 -3.51
C ALA A 7 0.37 9.24 -4.88
N ASP A 8 0.49 10.52 -5.21
CA ASP A 8 0.99 11.04 -6.50
C ASP A 8 2.47 10.68 -6.75
N TYR A 9 3.23 10.47 -5.67
CA TYR A 9 4.62 10.03 -5.74
C TYR A 9 4.81 8.68 -6.43
N VAL A 10 3.76 7.84 -6.52
CA VAL A 10 3.79 6.56 -7.25
C VAL A 10 4.11 6.75 -8.74
N PHE A 11 3.71 7.90 -9.29
CA PHE A 11 3.94 8.28 -10.69
C PHE A 11 5.34 8.88 -10.93
N ALA A 12 6.15 9.10 -9.89
CA ALA A 12 7.51 9.56 -10.05
C ALA A 12 8.36 8.52 -10.81
N LYS A 13 9.31 8.99 -11.64
CA LYS A 13 10.25 8.11 -12.35
C LYS A 13 11.16 7.32 -11.41
N SER A 14 11.46 7.87 -10.23
CA SER A 14 12.25 7.23 -9.18
C SER A 14 11.45 6.23 -8.34
N TYR A 15 10.13 6.14 -8.52
CA TYR A 15 9.30 5.21 -7.76
C TYR A 15 9.54 3.77 -8.21
N LYS A 16 10.12 2.99 -7.30
CA LYS A 16 10.38 1.56 -7.50
C LYS A 16 9.12 0.76 -7.22
N LEU A 17 8.43 0.39 -8.29
CA LEU A 17 7.30 -0.53 -8.22
C LEU A 17 7.82 -1.96 -8.02
N LYS A 18 7.25 -2.69 -7.06
CA LYS A 18 7.52 -4.13 -6.91
C LYS A 18 6.93 -4.87 -8.11
N SER A 19 7.64 -5.87 -8.61
CA SER A 19 7.10 -6.76 -9.63
C SER A 19 5.91 -7.57 -9.09
N LEU A 20 5.02 -8.02 -9.97
CA LEU A 20 3.90 -8.88 -9.58
C LEU A 20 4.39 -10.18 -8.91
N GLN A 21 5.53 -10.71 -9.35
CA GLN A 21 6.15 -11.90 -8.77
C GLN A 21 6.55 -11.67 -7.31
N GLU A 22 7.23 -10.56 -7.01
CA GLU A 22 7.62 -10.21 -5.63
C GLU A 22 6.41 -10.01 -4.73
N VAL A 23 5.33 -9.43 -5.26
CA VAL A 23 4.08 -9.25 -4.53
C VAL A 23 3.40 -10.59 -4.28
N GLU A 24 3.36 -11.48 -5.27
CA GLU A 24 2.77 -12.81 -5.14
C GLU A 24 3.51 -13.66 -4.10
N ASP A 25 4.84 -13.68 -4.16
CA ASP A 25 5.67 -14.42 -3.20
C ASP A 25 5.46 -13.87 -1.78
N TYR A 26 5.40 -12.54 -1.62
CA TYR A 26 5.08 -11.92 -0.33
C TYR A 26 3.71 -12.34 0.19
N VAL A 27 2.67 -12.32 -0.67
CA VAL A 27 1.30 -12.71 -0.27
C VAL A 27 1.23 -14.20 0.07
N ARG A 28 1.98 -15.05 -0.64
CA ARG A 28 2.04 -16.49 -0.38
C ARG A 28 2.60 -16.78 1.01
N GLU A 29 3.66 -16.07 1.39
CA GLU A 29 4.34 -16.19 2.68
C GLU A 29 3.56 -15.53 3.83
N ASN A 30 3.13 -14.27 3.64
CA ASN A 30 2.61 -13.43 4.72
C ASN A 30 1.08 -13.44 4.83
N LYS A 31 0.35 -13.86 3.78
CA LYS A 31 -1.13 -13.86 3.69
C LYS A 31 -1.80 -12.49 3.71
N TYR A 32 -1.05 -11.41 3.55
CA TYR A 32 -1.57 -10.05 3.37
C TYR A 32 -0.70 -9.27 2.37
N LEU A 33 -1.22 -8.15 1.88
CA LEU A 33 -0.52 -7.32 0.90
C LEU A 33 0.66 -6.57 1.53
N PRO A 34 1.75 -6.35 0.80
CA PRO A 34 2.83 -5.49 1.28
C PRO A 34 2.31 -4.12 1.68
N GLU A 35 2.80 -3.60 2.81
CA GLU A 35 2.46 -2.27 3.36
C GLU A 35 1.02 -2.14 3.88
N ILE A 36 0.25 -3.23 3.89
CA ILE A 36 -1.05 -3.30 4.58
C ILE A 36 -0.83 -4.09 5.88
N PRO A 37 -1.28 -3.58 7.04
CA PRO A 37 -1.18 -4.34 8.27
C PRO A 37 -1.99 -5.63 8.18
N SER A 38 -1.52 -6.66 8.87
CA SER A 38 -2.24 -7.94 8.93
C SER A 38 -3.59 -7.78 9.66
N ALA A 39 -4.52 -8.70 9.42
CA ALA A 39 -5.80 -8.71 10.14
C ALA A 39 -5.61 -8.74 11.66
N TYR A 40 -4.60 -9.47 12.14
CA TYR A 40 -4.23 -9.54 13.56
C TYR A 40 -3.76 -8.19 14.12
N GLU A 41 -2.95 -7.45 13.37
CA GLU A 41 -2.48 -6.13 13.80
C GLU A 41 -3.60 -5.10 13.80
N ILE A 42 -4.51 -5.16 12.82
CA ILE A 42 -5.71 -4.32 12.76
C ILE A 42 -6.62 -4.60 13.95
N GLU A 43 -6.82 -5.87 14.31
CA GLU A 43 -7.63 -6.27 15.46
C GLU A 43 -7.00 -5.77 16.78
N LYS A 44 -5.68 -5.87 16.91
CA LYS A 44 -4.97 -5.52 18.16
C LYS A 44 -4.78 -4.01 18.34
N ASN A 45 -4.40 -3.29 17.29
CA ASN A 45 -3.98 -1.89 17.37
C ASN A 45 -5.02 -0.93 16.79
N GLY A 46 -6.09 -1.45 16.18
CA GLY A 46 -7.00 -0.66 15.36
C GLY A 46 -6.38 -0.29 14.02
N LEU A 47 -7.18 0.36 13.18
CA LEU A 47 -6.75 0.86 11.87
C LEU A 47 -7.28 2.27 11.66
N MET A 48 -6.41 3.17 11.23
CA MET A 48 -6.85 4.51 10.82
C MET A 48 -7.49 4.43 9.43
N LEU A 49 -8.78 4.77 9.33
CA LEU A 49 -9.51 4.73 8.06
C LEU A 49 -8.84 5.61 6.98
N ALA A 50 -8.31 6.76 7.36
CA ALA A 50 -7.57 7.65 6.46
C ALA A 50 -6.32 6.96 5.89
N GLU A 51 -5.58 6.20 6.70
CA GLU A 51 -4.41 5.45 6.27
C GLU A 51 -4.79 4.32 5.31
N MET A 52 -5.86 3.57 5.64
CA MET A 52 -6.35 2.50 4.76
C MET A 52 -6.79 3.03 3.40
N ASN A 53 -7.49 4.17 3.38
CA ASN A 53 -7.90 4.81 2.13
C ASN A 53 -6.69 5.29 1.31
N MET A 54 -5.66 5.83 1.97
CA MET A 54 -4.44 6.26 1.28
C MET A 54 -3.67 5.07 0.71
N ASN A 55 -3.58 3.96 1.46
CA ASN A 55 -2.97 2.72 0.99
C ASN A 55 -3.74 2.13 -0.19
N LEU A 56 -5.07 2.17 -0.16
CA LEU A 56 -5.91 1.72 -1.28
C LEU A 56 -5.66 2.57 -2.55
N LEU A 57 -5.65 3.89 -2.42
CA LEU A 57 -5.33 4.79 -3.55
C LEU A 57 -3.94 4.51 -4.13
N LYS A 58 -2.94 4.31 -3.26
CA LYS A 58 -1.59 3.93 -3.67
C LYS A 58 -1.60 2.64 -4.49
N LYS A 59 -2.23 1.57 -4.00
CA LYS A 59 -2.27 0.26 -4.68
C LYS A 59 -2.98 0.34 -6.04
N VAL A 60 -4.07 1.12 -6.14
CA VAL A 60 -4.77 1.34 -7.42
C VAL A 60 -3.89 2.10 -8.40
N ALA A 61 -3.18 3.14 -7.96
CA ALA A 61 -2.23 3.88 -8.80
C ALA A 61 -1.07 3.00 -9.27
N GLU A 62 -0.53 2.16 -8.39
CA GLU A 62 0.51 1.17 -8.70
C GLU A 62 0.08 0.18 -9.79
N LEU A 63 -1.16 -0.30 -9.77
CA LEU A 63 -1.71 -1.22 -10.79
C LEU A 63 -1.94 -0.57 -12.16
N LYS A 64 -2.05 0.76 -12.23
CA LYS A 64 -2.25 1.51 -13.48
C LYS A 64 -0.94 1.86 -14.18
N LYS A 65 0.20 1.63 -13.54
CA LYS A 65 1.54 1.91 -14.05
C LYS A 65 2.11 0.68 -14.76
#